data_AF-A0A839K0N6-F1
#
_entry.id   AF-A0A839K0N6-F1
#
_cell.length_a   1.000
_cell.length_b   1.000
_cell.length_c   1.000
_cell.angle_alpha   90.00
_cell.angle_beta   90.00
_cell.angle_gamma   90.00
#
_symmetry.space_group_name_H-M   'P 1'
#
loop_
_entity.id
_entity.type
_entity.pdbx_description
1 polymer ?
#
loop_
_entity_poly.entity_id
_entity_poly.type
_entity_poly.pdbx_seq_one_letter_code
_entity_poly.pdbx_strand_id
1 'polypeptide(L)'
;MLTNNNLKKFFIHNFFVQGVVASIFVLVAIIIYSYFYTKSISTPKEEQLITLATFQENASAVIGEGIEGMLDNMGENSSTQSVLVEFPGECDLVRQDQDYYIEDSNNDQSKQRINSDYPIFVDQGASLYLYHENFTLYTSELKKQNAKINTYLSQGMSFNSDKVREGNDNYILLQLPTGLFMNLSELNITLGDYSYTVEANSIMKVCEDKIIYCNLFSDEGKVNSISVEDSSMMVYFGEKRYTYDMFHESIDPSEDITSPLRLEEQHVNDALYQYFLGAKYEYNAGKYFLWTKEGYMLEMDDKRFLLSSDPLYYKDEQKILLPCDYELVQPKFFSLNKLPAMTMLQYCDGVVYTSYGDQGHTFQNIVLFDGDQTYIFFDNTVLRWGEEEVLIPPLSSVSVGEDGTIGIYHYDNQEYLQYQVDGYQEVKATVNDDIVFNLSTDIWYRSDGQEQLLFSEPSLLPEVK
;
A
#
# COMPACT_ATOMS: atom_id res chain seq x y z
N MET A 1 -83.21 -49.13 9.69
CA MET A 1 -82.29 -50.28 9.50
C MET A 1 -81.05 -49.80 8.77
N LEU A 2 -80.02 -49.37 9.51
CA LEU A 2 -78.64 -49.29 9.01
C LEU A 2 -77.96 -50.60 9.42
N THR A 3 -77.36 -51.27 8.45
CA THR A 3 -76.94 -52.68 8.51
C THR A 3 -75.66 -52.88 9.31
N ASN A 4 -75.59 -54.06 9.96
CA ASN A 4 -74.50 -54.62 10.78
C ASN A 4 -73.09 -54.61 10.11
N ASN A 5 -72.99 -54.22 8.83
CA ASN A 5 -71.75 -54.16 8.06
C ASN A 5 -70.90 -52.91 8.33
N ASN A 6 -71.50 -51.79 8.75
CA ASN A 6 -70.76 -50.54 8.96
C ASN A 6 -70.00 -50.52 10.30
N LEU A 7 -70.54 -51.15 11.36
CA LEU A 7 -69.81 -51.29 12.64
C LEU A 7 -68.62 -52.25 12.52
N LYS A 8 -68.74 -53.37 11.79
CA LYS A 8 -67.61 -54.30 11.57
C LYS A 8 -66.47 -53.66 10.78
N LYS A 9 -66.78 -52.87 9.73
CA LYS A 9 -65.76 -52.12 8.99
C LYS A 9 -65.06 -51.07 9.84
N PHE A 10 -65.78 -50.37 10.73
CA PHE A 10 -65.20 -49.35 11.61
C PHE A 10 -64.23 -49.95 12.65
N PHE A 11 -64.59 -51.08 13.27
CA PHE A 11 -63.71 -51.78 14.23
C PHE A 11 -62.48 -52.39 13.57
N ILE A 12 -62.61 -53.01 12.38
CA ILE A 12 -61.48 -53.59 11.65
C ILE A 12 -60.53 -52.49 11.16
N HIS A 13 -61.06 -51.36 10.70
CA HIS A 13 -60.23 -50.24 10.26
C HIS A 13 -59.45 -49.59 11.41
N ASN A 14 -60.07 -49.38 12.58
CA ASN A 14 -59.36 -48.83 13.74
C ASN A 14 -58.29 -49.79 14.30
N PHE A 15 -58.52 -51.11 14.31
CA PHE A 15 -57.51 -52.08 14.75
C PHE A 15 -56.32 -52.14 13.78
N PHE A 16 -56.58 -52.01 12.47
CA PHE A 16 -55.53 -51.97 11.45
C PHE A 16 -54.71 -50.69 11.54
N VAL A 17 -55.36 -49.53 11.73
CA VAL A 17 -54.67 -48.23 11.90
C VAL A 17 -53.81 -48.22 13.16
N GLN A 18 -54.31 -48.74 14.29
CA GLN A 18 -53.51 -48.84 15.52
C GLN A 18 -52.30 -49.77 15.39
N GLY A 19 -52.46 -50.90 14.68
CA GLY A 19 -51.34 -51.82 14.39
C GLY A 19 -50.26 -51.19 13.49
N VAL A 20 -50.67 -50.44 12.47
CA VAL A 20 -49.73 -49.74 11.57
C VAL A 20 -48.98 -48.63 12.30
N VAL A 21 -49.67 -47.85 13.15
CA VAL A 21 -49.02 -46.79 13.94
C VAL A 21 -48.01 -47.38 14.93
N ALA A 22 -48.35 -48.47 15.64
CA ALA A 22 -47.40 -49.14 16.54
C ALA A 22 -46.16 -49.67 15.79
N SER A 23 -46.35 -50.21 14.58
CA SER A 23 -45.24 -50.71 13.74
C SER A 23 -44.30 -49.59 13.30
N ILE A 24 -44.84 -48.41 12.97
CA ILE A 24 -44.04 -47.22 12.62
C ILE A 24 -43.22 -46.74 13.81
N PHE A 25 -43.79 -46.71 15.02
CA PHE A 25 -43.06 -46.31 16.22
C PHE A 25 -41.89 -47.25 16.54
N VAL A 26 -42.05 -48.56 16.35
CA VAL A 26 -40.96 -49.53 16.53
C VAL A 26 -39.85 -49.32 15.50
N LEU A 27 -40.22 -49.08 14.23
CA LEU A 27 -39.25 -48.78 13.16
C LEU A 27 -38.46 -47.50 13.44
N VAL A 28 -39.13 -46.44 13.88
CA VAL A 28 -38.48 -45.17 14.28
C VAL A 28 -37.57 -45.38 15.47
N ALA A 29 -37.99 -46.16 16.48
CA ALA A 29 -37.15 -46.48 17.63
C ALA A 29 -35.89 -47.28 17.23
N ILE A 30 -36.00 -48.22 16.28
CA ILE A 30 -34.85 -48.97 15.75
C ILE A 30 -33.90 -48.07 14.96
N ILE A 31 -34.43 -47.14 14.16
CA ILE A 31 -33.60 -46.18 13.41
C ILE A 31 -32.87 -45.24 14.37
N ILE A 32 -33.57 -44.71 15.38
CA ILE A 32 -32.98 -43.86 16.42
C ILE A 32 -31.90 -44.65 17.19
N TYR A 33 -32.22 -45.87 17.63
CA TYR A 33 -31.28 -46.72 18.35
C TYR A 33 -30.05 -47.04 17.48
N SER A 34 -30.25 -47.39 16.21
CA SER A 34 -29.16 -47.65 15.27
C SER A 34 -28.30 -46.42 15.03
N TYR A 35 -28.91 -45.23 14.91
CA TYR A 35 -28.20 -43.96 14.76
C TYR A 35 -27.36 -43.62 16.00
N PHE A 36 -27.90 -43.83 17.21
CA PHE A 36 -27.14 -43.64 18.44
C PHE A 36 -26.06 -44.70 18.62
N TYR A 37 -26.32 -45.94 18.22
CA TYR A 37 -25.38 -47.05 18.33
C TYR A 37 -24.20 -46.88 17.35
N THR A 38 -24.45 -46.48 16.10
CA THR A 38 -23.37 -46.15 15.14
C THR A 38 -22.60 -44.90 15.56
N LYS A 39 -23.27 -43.89 16.13
CA LYS A 39 -22.58 -42.72 16.70
C LYS A 39 -21.73 -43.07 17.93
N SER A 40 -22.11 -44.09 18.72
CA SER A 40 -21.31 -44.58 19.85
C SER A 40 -20.15 -45.51 19.44
N ILE A 41 -20.16 -46.03 18.20
CA ILE A 41 -19.09 -46.87 17.63
C ILE A 41 -18.27 -46.09 16.58
N SER A 42 -18.23 -44.75 16.68
CA SER A 42 -17.09 -44.04 16.12
C SER A 42 -15.86 -44.47 16.92
N THR A 43 -15.10 -45.42 16.39
CA THR A 43 -13.70 -45.62 16.78
C THR A 43 -13.05 -44.24 16.85
N PRO A 44 -12.34 -43.89 17.95
CA PRO A 44 -11.60 -42.63 17.98
C PRO A 44 -10.73 -42.60 16.73
N LYS A 45 -10.85 -41.52 15.95
CA LYS A 45 -9.92 -41.24 14.87
C LYS A 45 -8.54 -41.25 15.54
N GLU A 46 -7.70 -42.20 15.19
CA GLU A 46 -6.30 -42.21 15.62
C GLU A 46 -5.72 -40.86 15.19
N GLU A 47 -5.41 -39.99 16.16
CA GLU A 47 -4.78 -38.70 15.90
C GLU A 47 -3.45 -38.97 15.20
N GLN A 48 -3.36 -38.63 13.91
CA GLN A 48 -2.14 -38.83 13.13
C GLN A 48 -1.13 -37.77 13.55
N LEU A 49 -0.22 -38.19 14.42
CA LEU A 49 0.97 -37.45 14.79
C LEU A 49 1.99 -37.56 13.64
N ILE A 50 2.39 -36.41 13.08
CA ILE A 50 3.31 -36.34 11.94
C ILE A 50 4.53 -35.54 12.35
N THR A 51 5.69 -36.19 12.39
CA THR A 51 6.98 -35.50 12.53
C THR A 51 7.30 -34.76 11.24
N LEU A 52 7.51 -33.44 11.35
CA LEU A 52 7.83 -32.56 10.22
C LEU A 52 9.34 -32.32 10.09
N ALA A 53 10.04 -32.20 11.22
CA ALA A 53 11.47 -31.93 11.27
C ALA A 53 12.08 -32.39 12.60
N THR A 54 13.38 -32.67 12.61
CA THR A 54 14.16 -32.94 13.82
C THR A 54 15.30 -31.93 13.90
N PHE A 55 15.37 -31.18 14.98
CA PHE A 55 16.44 -30.20 15.21
C PHE A 55 17.58 -30.85 15.98
N GLN A 56 18.78 -30.80 15.42
CA GLN A 56 20.00 -31.29 16.09
C GLN A 56 20.66 -30.21 16.94
N GLU A 57 20.30 -28.95 16.71
CA GLU A 57 20.79 -27.78 17.43
C GLU A 57 19.70 -27.20 18.34
N ASN A 58 20.11 -26.35 19.28
CA ASN A 58 19.18 -25.57 20.07
C ASN A 58 18.36 -24.65 19.17
N ALA A 59 17.09 -24.53 19.49
CA ALA A 59 16.16 -23.67 18.79
C ALA A 59 15.13 -23.11 19.76
N SER A 60 14.38 -22.12 19.29
CA SER A 60 13.40 -21.40 20.11
C SER A 60 12.11 -21.21 19.33
N ALA A 61 10.98 -21.25 20.02
CA ALA A 61 9.67 -21.07 19.44
C ALA A 61 8.85 -20.06 20.24
N VAL A 62 8.00 -19.31 19.53
CA VAL A 62 7.00 -18.45 20.14
C VAL A 62 5.88 -19.31 20.71
N ILE A 63 5.42 -18.98 21.92
CA ILE A 63 4.30 -19.65 22.60
C ILE A 63 3.20 -18.65 22.99
N GLY A 64 1.96 -19.15 23.17
CA GLY A 64 0.85 -18.34 23.68
C GLY A 64 0.27 -17.34 22.67
N GLU A 65 -0.23 -16.19 23.15
CA GLU A 65 -0.90 -15.14 22.35
C GLU A 65 0.03 -14.39 21.37
N GLY A 66 1.29 -14.80 21.24
CA GLY A 66 2.23 -14.20 20.29
C GLY A 66 2.75 -12.83 20.73
N ILE A 67 3.22 -12.03 19.77
CA ILE A 67 4.02 -10.81 19.99
C ILE A 67 3.22 -9.53 19.67
N GLU A 68 2.04 -9.67 19.06
CA GLU A 68 1.17 -8.57 18.64
C GLU A 68 0.84 -7.61 19.80
N GLY A 69 0.37 -8.15 20.93
CA GLY A 69 0.03 -7.37 22.11
C GLY A 69 1.24 -6.64 22.73
N MET A 70 2.46 -7.16 22.53
CA MET A 70 3.67 -6.46 22.98
C MET A 70 3.94 -5.23 22.11
N LEU A 71 3.80 -5.37 20.79
CA LEU A 71 3.99 -4.26 19.85
C LEU A 71 2.90 -3.20 20.02
N ASP A 72 1.65 -3.61 20.20
CA ASP A 72 0.51 -2.69 20.35
C ASP A 72 0.59 -1.84 21.62
N ASN A 73 1.08 -2.41 22.72
CA ASN A 73 1.24 -1.72 23.99
C ASN A 73 2.65 -1.12 24.18
N MET A 74 3.48 -1.06 23.13
CA MET A 74 4.85 -0.53 23.19
C MET A 74 5.71 -1.16 24.31
N GLY A 75 5.50 -2.44 24.59
CA GLY A 75 6.20 -3.16 25.66
C GLY A 75 5.76 -2.83 27.09
N GLU A 76 4.70 -2.02 27.29
CA GLU A 76 4.14 -1.81 28.63
C GLU A 76 3.66 -3.15 29.21
N ASN A 77 4.25 -3.57 30.33
CA ASN A 77 3.95 -4.79 31.09
C ASN A 77 4.28 -6.15 30.43
N SER A 78 5.14 -6.22 29.41
CA SER A 78 5.53 -7.50 28.78
C SER A 78 7.05 -7.68 28.69
N SER A 79 7.57 -8.77 29.25
CA SER A 79 8.96 -9.20 29.04
C SER A 79 9.01 -10.19 27.88
N THR A 80 9.92 -10.03 26.91
CA THR A 80 10.13 -11.00 25.81
C THR A 80 10.37 -12.44 26.31
N GLN A 81 10.93 -12.58 27.51
CA GLN A 81 11.19 -13.86 28.18
C GLN A 81 9.95 -14.71 28.46
N SER A 82 8.72 -14.16 28.44
CA SER A 82 7.49 -14.94 28.66
C SER A 82 6.87 -15.51 27.38
N VAL A 83 7.39 -15.14 26.21
CA VAL A 83 6.76 -15.43 24.90
C VAL A 83 7.62 -16.38 24.06
N LEU A 84 8.91 -16.51 24.38
CA LEU A 84 9.84 -17.42 23.71
C LEU A 84 10.19 -18.59 24.63
N VAL A 85 10.12 -19.82 24.11
CA VAL A 85 10.64 -21.02 24.77
C VAL A 85 11.82 -21.54 23.99
N GLU A 86 12.97 -21.65 24.65
CA GLU A 86 14.12 -22.36 24.13
C GLU A 86 13.99 -23.86 24.39
N PHE A 87 14.41 -24.66 23.42
CA PHE A 87 14.52 -26.10 23.53
C PHE A 87 15.92 -26.55 23.11
N PRO A 88 16.46 -27.57 23.78
CA PRO A 88 17.76 -28.13 23.41
C PRO A 88 17.68 -28.82 22.05
N GLY A 89 18.84 -29.12 21.46
CA GLY A 89 18.90 -30.05 20.32
C GLY A 89 18.34 -31.44 20.65
N GLU A 90 18.09 -32.23 19.61
CA GLU A 90 17.38 -33.52 19.66
C GLU A 90 15.89 -33.38 20.01
N CYS A 91 15.23 -32.37 19.43
CA CYS A 91 13.78 -32.19 19.51
C CYS A 91 13.12 -32.33 18.14
N ASP A 92 11.91 -32.88 18.15
CA ASP A 92 11.06 -33.05 16.98
C ASP A 92 9.98 -31.97 16.90
N LEU A 93 9.84 -31.36 15.72
CA LEU A 93 8.66 -30.60 15.36
C LEU A 93 7.60 -31.55 14.84
N VAL A 94 6.45 -31.53 15.51
CA VAL A 94 5.37 -32.47 15.28
C VAL A 94 4.08 -31.71 15.00
N ARG A 95 3.31 -32.17 14.01
CA ARG A 95 1.94 -31.72 13.79
C ARG A 95 0.95 -32.75 14.31
N GLN A 96 -0.02 -32.29 15.07
CA GLN A 96 -1.17 -33.07 15.51
C GLN A 96 -2.43 -32.26 15.20
N ASP A 97 -3.25 -32.78 14.29
CA ASP A 97 -4.38 -32.06 13.66
C ASP A 97 -3.95 -30.72 13.02
N GLN A 98 -4.40 -29.59 13.60
CA GLN A 98 -4.10 -28.23 13.13
C GLN A 98 -2.99 -27.56 13.96
N ASP A 99 -2.54 -28.21 15.02
CA ASP A 99 -1.59 -27.65 15.98
C ASP A 99 -0.19 -28.21 15.78
N TYR A 100 0.79 -27.41 16.20
CA TYR A 100 2.20 -27.73 16.12
C TYR A 100 2.80 -27.78 17.53
N TYR A 101 3.73 -28.71 17.70
CA TYR A 101 4.34 -29.00 18.98
C TYR A 101 5.83 -29.29 18.82
N ILE A 102 6.60 -28.94 19.84
CA ILE A 102 7.97 -29.40 20.02
C ILE A 102 7.96 -30.51 21.07
N GLU A 103 8.56 -31.65 20.73
CA GLU A 103 8.70 -32.82 21.58
C GLU A 103 10.20 -33.17 21.73
N ASP A 104 10.62 -33.55 22.93
CA ASP A 104 11.95 -34.12 23.15
C ASP A 104 12.00 -35.51 22.49
N SER A 105 12.90 -35.72 21.53
CA SER A 105 13.01 -36.98 20.80
C SER A 105 13.33 -38.18 21.71
N ASN A 106 13.81 -37.94 22.93
CA ASN A 106 14.13 -38.95 23.92
C ASN A 106 13.07 -39.07 25.04
N ASN A 107 12.06 -38.19 25.06
CA ASN A 107 11.02 -38.16 26.10
C ASN A 107 9.67 -37.59 25.61
N ASP A 108 8.80 -38.46 25.10
CA ASP A 108 7.44 -38.15 24.62
C ASP A 108 6.51 -37.46 25.66
N GLN A 109 6.91 -37.35 26.93
CA GLN A 109 6.09 -36.67 27.97
C GLN A 109 6.30 -35.15 28.01
N SER A 110 7.33 -34.59 27.36
CA SER A 110 7.54 -33.14 27.25
C SER A 110 7.09 -32.64 25.88
N LYS A 111 5.80 -32.35 25.76
CA LYS A 111 5.17 -31.78 24.57
C LYS A 111 4.78 -30.33 24.80
N GLN A 112 5.38 -29.41 24.06
CA GLN A 112 5.10 -27.97 24.15
C GLN A 112 4.37 -27.50 22.89
N ARG A 113 3.15 -26.99 23.02
CA ARG A 113 2.44 -26.34 21.90
C ARG A 113 3.14 -25.03 21.54
N ILE A 114 3.33 -24.80 20.26
CA ILE A 114 3.93 -23.57 19.72
C ILE A 114 2.88 -22.74 19.00
N ASN A 115 3.13 -21.43 18.87
CA ASN A 115 2.32 -20.55 18.06
C ASN A 115 2.75 -20.66 16.60
N SER A 116 1.85 -21.16 15.74
CA SER A 116 2.10 -21.36 14.31
C SER A 116 2.16 -20.08 13.49
N ASP A 117 1.91 -18.92 14.08
CA ASP A 117 2.03 -17.67 13.36
C ASP A 117 3.49 -17.19 13.24
N TYR A 118 4.43 -17.90 13.86
CA TYR A 118 5.83 -17.52 13.90
C TYR A 118 6.72 -18.67 13.42
N PRO A 119 7.85 -18.38 12.77
CA PRO A 119 8.82 -19.41 12.42
C PRO A 119 9.49 -19.98 13.67
N ILE A 120 10.16 -21.13 13.50
CA ILE A 120 11.10 -21.60 14.52
C ILE A 120 12.41 -20.81 14.37
N PHE A 121 12.92 -20.29 15.48
CA PHE A 121 14.20 -19.61 15.54
C PHE A 121 15.31 -20.62 15.80
N VAL A 122 16.35 -20.61 14.96
CA VAL A 122 17.48 -21.53 15.02
C VAL A 122 18.76 -20.71 15.19
N ASP A 123 19.74 -21.27 15.88
CA ASP A 123 21.04 -20.62 16.13
C ASP A 123 20.88 -19.25 16.80
N GLN A 124 20.19 -19.24 17.95
CA GLN A 124 19.91 -18.02 18.73
C GLN A 124 19.22 -16.93 17.91
N GLY A 125 18.32 -17.33 17.00
CA GLY A 125 17.55 -16.40 16.17
C GLY A 125 18.29 -15.88 14.94
N ALA A 126 19.52 -16.32 14.67
CA ALA A 126 20.25 -15.96 13.46
C ALA A 126 19.62 -16.55 12.19
N SER A 127 18.92 -17.68 12.31
CA SER A 127 18.21 -18.33 11.22
C SER A 127 16.75 -18.63 11.59
N LEU A 128 15.87 -18.66 10.59
CA LEU A 128 14.46 -18.99 10.74
C LEU A 128 14.15 -20.30 10.01
N TYR A 129 13.26 -21.13 10.55
CA TYR A 129 12.79 -22.34 9.89
C TYR A 129 11.28 -22.26 9.65
N LEU A 130 10.90 -22.39 8.37
CA LEU A 130 9.51 -22.33 7.89
C LEU A 130 8.96 -23.74 7.68
N TYR A 131 7.86 -24.05 8.35
CA TYR A 131 7.32 -25.41 8.44
C TYR A 131 5.87 -25.57 7.95
N HIS A 132 5.27 -24.51 7.42
CA HIS A 132 3.99 -24.53 6.70
C HIS A 132 3.92 -23.40 5.65
N GLU A 133 2.86 -23.39 4.84
CA GLU A 133 2.73 -22.51 3.66
C GLU A 133 2.13 -21.13 3.96
N ASN A 134 1.66 -20.87 5.18
CA ASN A 134 1.00 -19.61 5.54
C ASN A 134 1.96 -18.39 5.67
N PHE A 135 3.25 -18.56 5.36
CA PHE A 135 4.20 -17.45 5.33
C PHE A 135 4.35 -16.91 3.91
N THR A 136 4.52 -15.59 3.80
CA THR A 136 4.77 -14.91 2.51
C THR A 136 6.14 -14.25 2.53
N LEU A 137 6.91 -14.42 1.47
CA LEU A 137 8.22 -13.82 1.28
C LEU A 137 8.15 -12.65 0.30
N TYR A 138 8.97 -11.64 0.54
CA TYR A 138 9.15 -10.51 -0.36
C TYR A 138 10.59 -10.48 -0.84
N THR A 139 10.79 -10.40 -2.16
CA THR A 139 12.11 -10.20 -2.74
C THR A 139 12.57 -8.76 -2.58
N SER A 140 13.83 -8.46 -2.90
CA SER A 140 14.36 -7.09 -2.93
C SER A 140 13.68 -6.16 -3.95
N GLU A 141 12.75 -6.66 -4.78
CA GLU A 141 11.89 -5.85 -5.66
C GLU A 141 10.44 -5.83 -5.16
N LEU A 142 10.23 -6.12 -3.87
CA LEU A 142 8.93 -6.20 -3.18
C LEU A 142 7.93 -7.18 -3.82
N LYS A 143 8.43 -8.18 -4.57
CA LYS A 143 7.57 -9.21 -5.18
C LYS A 143 7.20 -10.27 -4.15
N LYS A 144 5.88 -10.48 -4.00
CA LYS A 144 5.28 -11.51 -3.12
C LYS A 144 5.52 -12.92 -3.67
N GLN A 145 5.97 -13.83 -2.82
CA GLN A 145 6.12 -15.27 -3.10
C GLN A 145 5.64 -16.08 -1.89
N ASN A 146 4.96 -17.21 -2.11
CA ASN A 146 4.63 -18.10 -1.00
C ASN A 146 5.90 -18.79 -0.49
N ALA A 147 6.03 -18.91 0.83
CA ALA A 147 7.10 -19.69 1.42
C ALA A 147 6.97 -21.18 1.11
N LYS A 148 8.10 -21.85 0.96
CA LYS A 148 8.16 -23.31 0.86
C LYS A 148 8.32 -23.92 2.24
N ILE A 149 7.60 -25.02 2.47
CA ILE A 149 7.77 -25.84 3.67
C ILE A 149 9.20 -26.40 3.73
N ASN A 150 9.73 -26.58 4.94
CA ASN A 150 11.06 -27.11 5.22
C ASN A 150 12.20 -26.22 4.68
N THR A 151 12.00 -24.91 4.77
CA THR A 151 12.98 -23.91 4.34
C THR A 151 13.62 -23.25 5.55
N TYR A 152 14.94 -23.20 5.57
CA TYR A 152 15.70 -22.31 6.43
C TYR A 152 15.92 -20.98 5.73
N LEU A 153 15.79 -19.88 6.47
CA LEU A 153 16.14 -18.54 6.03
C LEU A 153 17.28 -18.01 6.90
N SER A 154 18.30 -17.46 6.27
CA SER A 154 19.40 -16.79 6.96
C SER A 154 19.94 -15.65 6.07
N GLN A 155 19.96 -14.42 6.60
CA GLN A 155 20.45 -13.23 5.89
C GLN A 155 19.81 -13.06 4.50
N GLY A 156 18.49 -13.26 4.42
CA GLY A 156 17.71 -13.18 3.18
C GLY A 156 17.86 -14.36 2.22
N MET A 157 18.76 -15.32 2.49
CA MET A 157 18.96 -16.50 1.65
C MET A 157 18.13 -17.68 2.14
N SER A 158 17.62 -18.49 1.20
CA SER A 158 16.91 -19.72 1.51
C SER A 158 17.77 -20.97 1.35
N PHE A 159 17.53 -21.95 2.22
CA PHE A 159 18.19 -23.25 2.25
C PHE A 159 17.16 -24.35 2.49
N ASN A 160 17.36 -25.52 1.91
CA ASN A 160 16.47 -26.67 2.14
C ASN A 160 16.74 -27.37 3.48
N SER A 161 16.03 -28.47 3.74
CA SER A 161 16.19 -29.30 4.95
C SER A 161 17.61 -29.81 5.17
N ASP A 162 18.41 -29.97 4.12
CA ASP A 162 19.82 -30.39 4.18
C ASP A 162 20.77 -29.20 4.39
N LYS A 163 20.24 -27.99 4.64
CA LYS A 163 20.96 -26.73 4.79
C LYS A 163 21.77 -26.35 3.54
N VAL A 164 21.33 -26.80 2.37
CA VAL A 164 21.91 -26.45 1.07
C VAL A 164 21.13 -25.29 0.47
N ARG A 165 21.84 -24.28 -0.04
CA ARG A 165 21.24 -23.07 -0.62
C ARG A 165 20.30 -23.44 -1.77
N GLU A 166 19.10 -22.89 -1.76
CA GLU A 166 18.12 -23.04 -2.82
C GLU A 166 17.86 -21.73 -3.54
N GLY A 167 17.84 -21.78 -4.88
CA GLY A 167 17.57 -20.60 -5.68
C GLY A 167 18.67 -19.53 -5.61
N ASN A 168 18.39 -18.40 -6.24
CA ASN A 168 19.26 -17.22 -6.27
C ASN A 168 18.58 -15.97 -5.72
N ASP A 169 17.32 -16.08 -5.32
CA ASP A 169 16.54 -14.95 -4.81
C ASP A 169 17.09 -14.53 -3.44
N ASN A 170 17.09 -13.22 -3.21
CA ASN A 170 17.38 -12.65 -1.91
C ASN A 170 16.08 -12.04 -1.37
N TYR A 171 15.64 -12.54 -0.22
CA TYR A 171 14.41 -12.12 0.42
C TYR A 171 14.71 -11.06 1.46
N ILE A 172 13.88 -10.02 1.50
CA ILE A 172 14.08 -8.87 2.41
C ILE A 172 13.07 -8.87 3.56
N LEU A 173 11.87 -9.43 3.34
CA LEU A 173 10.83 -9.56 4.35
C LEU A 173 10.19 -10.95 4.32
N LEU A 174 9.76 -11.37 5.51
CA LEU A 174 8.84 -12.47 5.77
C LEU A 174 7.57 -11.89 6.39
N GLN A 175 6.43 -12.00 5.74
CA GLN A 175 5.14 -11.70 6.32
C GLN A 175 4.59 -12.94 7.04
N LEU A 176 4.21 -12.72 8.28
CA LEU A 176 3.64 -13.71 9.20
C LEU A 176 2.12 -13.83 8.97
N PRO A 177 1.49 -14.97 9.34
CA PRO A 177 0.03 -15.14 9.25
C PRO A 177 -0.79 -14.08 10.00
N THR A 178 -0.20 -13.46 11.02
CA THR A 178 -0.77 -12.34 11.79
C THR A 178 -0.83 -11.03 11.02
N GLY A 179 -0.14 -10.94 9.88
CA GLY A 179 0.06 -9.70 9.13
C GLY A 179 1.27 -8.88 9.59
N LEU A 180 1.95 -9.29 10.68
CA LEU A 180 3.25 -8.74 11.06
C LEU A 180 4.33 -9.12 10.04
N PHE A 181 5.43 -8.40 10.04
CA PHE A 181 6.58 -8.65 9.17
C PHE A 181 7.81 -9.00 9.99
N MET A 182 8.74 -9.73 9.39
CA MET A 182 10.11 -9.87 9.86
C MET A 182 11.06 -9.43 8.77
N ASN A 183 12.04 -8.59 9.08
CA ASN A 183 13.09 -8.27 8.14
C ASN A 183 14.12 -9.40 8.11
N LEU A 184 14.47 -9.87 6.92
CA LEU A 184 15.40 -11.00 6.74
C LEU A 184 16.85 -10.56 6.57
N SER A 185 17.06 -9.25 6.45
CA SER A 185 18.33 -8.55 6.42
C SER A 185 18.19 -7.25 7.19
N GLU A 186 19.31 -6.61 7.52
CA GLU A 186 19.31 -5.30 8.17
C GLU A 186 18.47 -4.30 7.36
N LEU A 187 17.53 -3.64 8.03
CA LEU A 187 16.68 -2.63 7.44
C LEU A 187 17.18 -1.25 7.92
N ASN A 188 17.68 -0.46 6.97
CA ASN A 188 18.15 0.88 7.25
C ASN A 188 17.10 1.90 6.84
N ILE A 189 16.89 2.90 7.67
CA ILE A 189 15.85 3.91 7.48
C ILE A 189 16.48 5.28 7.70
N THR A 190 16.28 6.20 6.76
CA THR A 190 16.77 7.58 6.88
C THR A 190 15.62 8.57 6.86
N LEU A 191 15.68 9.56 7.74
CA LEU A 191 14.74 10.67 7.83
C LEU A 191 15.54 11.95 8.12
N GLY A 192 15.62 12.85 7.14
CA GLY A 192 16.56 13.98 7.21
C GLY A 192 18.00 13.50 7.49
N ASP A 193 18.57 13.99 8.60
CA ASP A 193 19.91 13.65 9.08
C ASP A 193 19.94 12.42 10.02
N TYR A 194 18.77 11.87 10.37
CA TYR A 194 18.66 10.70 11.25
C TYR A 194 18.73 9.40 10.45
N SER A 195 19.42 8.41 11.01
CA SER A 195 19.48 7.05 10.51
C SER A 195 19.08 6.08 11.62
N TYR A 196 18.20 5.16 11.29
CA TYR A 196 17.77 4.07 12.16
C TYR A 196 18.14 2.75 11.50
N THR A 197 18.53 1.78 12.32
CA THR A 197 18.87 0.44 11.86
C THR A 197 18.00 -0.55 12.63
N VAL A 198 17.22 -1.33 11.91
CA VAL A 198 16.47 -2.47 12.46
C VAL A 198 17.26 -3.73 12.14
N GLU A 199 17.73 -4.39 13.21
CA GLU A 199 18.52 -5.62 13.11
C GLU A 199 17.73 -6.72 12.39
N ALA A 200 18.44 -7.60 11.68
CA ALA A 200 17.84 -8.74 11.00
C ALA A 200 17.03 -9.63 11.96
N ASN A 201 15.98 -10.25 11.44
CA ASN A 201 15.02 -11.10 12.13
C ASN A 201 14.25 -10.39 13.26
N SER A 202 14.17 -9.06 13.24
CA SER A 202 13.24 -8.31 14.10
C SER A 202 11.81 -8.53 13.63
N ILE A 203 10.86 -8.57 14.57
CA ILE A 203 9.43 -8.63 14.26
C ILE A 203 8.89 -7.21 14.27
N MET A 204 8.17 -6.86 13.22
CA MET A 204 7.77 -5.50 12.88
C MET A 204 6.28 -5.41 12.60
N LYS A 205 5.68 -4.33 13.08
CA LYS A 205 4.39 -3.80 12.63
C LYS A 205 4.67 -2.53 11.83
N VAL A 206 4.36 -2.56 10.54
CA VAL A 206 4.50 -1.41 9.64
C VAL A 206 3.13 -0.74 9.55
N CYS A 207 3.04 0.53 9.94
CA CYS A 207 1.82 1.35 9.92
C CYS A 207 2.04 2.57 9.05
N GLU A 208 0.99 3.27 8.63
CA GLU A 208 1.13 4.50 7.82
C GLU A 208 2.02 5.57 8.47
N ASP A 209 1.97 5.71 9.80
CA ASP A 209 2.64 6.79 10.55
C ASP A 209 3.89 6.35 11.33
N LYS A 210 4.20 5.06 11.37
CA LYS A 210 5.33 4.52 12.15
C LYS A 210 5.66 3.08 11.82
N ILE A 211 6.87 2.68 12.18
CA ILE A 211 7.28 1.28 12.28
C ILE A 211 7.51 0.95 13.76
N ILE A 212 6.85 -0.08 14.27
CA ILE A 212 7.07 -0.61 15.62
C ILE A 212 7.75 -1.96 15.49
N TYR A 213 8.83 -2.21 16.24
CA TYR A 213 9.56 -3.47 16.12
C TYR A 213 10.18 -3.93 17.44
N CYS A 214 10.47 -5.22 17.53
CA CYS A 214 11.30 -5.79 18.58
C CYS A 214 12.21 -6.88 18.03
N ASN A 215 13.38 -7.05 18.64
CA ASN A 215 14.24 -8.21 18.41
C ASN A 215 14.22 -9.08 19.67
N LEU A 216 13.73 -10.32 19.53
CA LEU A 216 13.56 -11.25 20.63
C LEU A 216 14.89 -11.74 21.24
N PHE A 217 15.99 -11.60 20.50
CA PHE A 217 17.33 -12.06 20.88
C PHE A 217 18.27 -10.90 21.23
N SER A 218 17.78 -9.65 21.18
CA SER A 218 18.52 -8.49 21.69
C SER A 218 18.48 -8.45 23.21
N ASP A 219 19.58 -7.98 23.84
CA ASP A 219 19.81 -8.02 25.30
C ASP A 219 18.71 -7.35 26.16
N GLU A 220 17.88 -6.48 25.57
CA GLU A 220 16.79 -5.79 26.29
C GLU A 220 15.38 -6.24 25.87
N GLY A 221 15.21 -7.00 24.78
CA GLY A 221 13.90 -7.39 24.26
C GLY A 221 12.94 -6.21 24.04
N LYS A 222 13.49 -5.01 23.90
CA LYS A 222 12.74 -3.76 23.99
C LYS A 222 11.94 -3.54 22.72
N VAL A 223 10.68 -3.13 22.88
CA VAL A 223 9.87 -2.63 21.77
C VAL A 223 10.36 -1.21 21.43
N ASN A 224 10.73 -1.02 20.18
CA ASN A 224 11.18 0.26 19.63
C ASN A 224 10.16 0.76 18.60
N SER A 225 10.17 2.07 18.35
CA SER A 225 9.33 2.68 17.32
C SER A 225 10.10 3.75 16.56
N ILE A 226 9.87 3.83 15.26
CA ILE A 226 10.35 4.88 14.36
C ILE A 226 9.13 5.59 13.81
N SER A 227 8.99 6.87 14.09
CA SER A 227 7.89 7.69 13.55
C SER A 227 8.19 8.11 12.12
N VAL A 228 7.16 8.14 11.28
CA VAL A 228 7.19 8.69 9.92
C VAL A 228 6.76 10.15 10.05
N GLU A 229 7.72 11.07 10.13
CA GLU A 229 7.43 12.48 10.42
C GLU A 229 7.16 13.33 9.17
N ASP A 230 7.71 12.93 8.01
CA ASP A 230 7.49 13.58 6.71
C ASP A 230 7.75 12.62 5.53
N SER A 231 7.37 13.06 4.33
CA SER A 231 7.48 12.31 3.08
C SER A 231 8.90 12.05 2.58
N SER A 232 9.94 12.60 3.23
CA SER A 232 11.33 12.36 2.84
C SER A 232 11.89 11.03 3.35
N MET A 233 11.16 10.33 4.22
CA MET A 233 11.60 9.08 4.83
C MET A 233 11.90 8.00 3.76
N MET A 234 13.10 7.45 3.80
CA MET A 234 13.56 6.40 2.89
C MET A 234 13.87 5.12 3.64
N VAL A 235 13.47 4.01 3.05
CA VAL A 235 13.66 2.64 3.53
C VAL A 235 14.65 1.94 2.61
N TYR A 236 15.68 1.33 3.20
CA TYR A 236 16.77 0.68 2.49
C TYR A 236 16.87 -0.80 2.86
N PHE A 237 16.91 -1.64 1.83
CA PHE A 237 17.21 -3.07 1.92
C PHE A 237 18.44 -3.38 1.08
N GLY A 238 19.61 -3.42 1.72
CA GLY A 238 20.87 -3.49 0.99
C GLY A 238 21.07 -2.27 0.09
N GLU A 239 21.20 -2.49 -1.23
CA GLU A 239 21.38 -1.41 -2.22
C GLU A 239 20.05 -0.84 -2.74
N LYS A 240 18.91 -1.45 -2.39
CA LYS A 240 17.59 -1.01 -2.83
C LYS A 240 17.04 0.03 -1.87
N ARG A 241 16.39 1.04 -2.43
CA ARG A 241 15.80 2.16 -1.69
C ARG A 241 14.37 2.41 -2.15
N TYR A 242 13.53 2.79 -1.21
CA TYR A 242 12.11 3.11 -1.42
C TYR A 242 11.74 4.31 -0.56
N THR A 243 10.82 5.16 -1.02
CA THR A 243 10.13 6.06 -0.09
C THR A 243 9.31 5.21 0.87
N TYR A 244 9.04 5.73 2.07
CA TYR A 244 8.23 5.00 3.04
C TYR A 244 6.85 4.63 2.49
N ASP A 245 6.21 5.55 1.76
CA ASP A 245 4.89 5.33 1.16
C ASP A 245 4.93 4.20 0.12
N MET A 246 5.89 4.24 -0.81
CA MET A 246 6.08 3.16 -1.79
C MET A 246 6.27 1.80 -1.10
N PHE A 247 7.09 1.77 -0.04
CA PHE A 247 7.32 0.56 0.72
C PHE A 247 6.05 0.06 1.41
N HIS A 248 5.32 0.94 2.11
CA HIS A 248 4.11 0.62 2.85
C HIS A 248 3.00 0.11 1.92
N GLU A 249 2.70 0.83 0.83
CA GLU A 249 1.68 0.44 -0.15
C GLU A 249 2.03 -0.90 -0.85
N SER A 250 3.30 -1.11 -1.19
CA SER A 250 3.74 -2.36 -1.84
C SER A 250 3.52 -3.61 -0.97
N ILE A 251 3.58 -3.46 0.36
CA ILE A 251 3.43 -4.58 1.30
C ILE A 251 2.03 -4.67 1.90
N ASP A 252 1.19 -3.65 1.73
CA ASP A 252 -0.18 -3.64 2.23
C ASP A 252 -1.01 -4.75 1.52
N PRO A 253 -1.64 -5.68 2.27
CA PRO A 253 -2.52 -6.69 1.69
C PRO A 253 -3.91 -6.16 1.31
N SER A 254 -4.31 -4.98 1.78
CA SER A 254 -5.62 -4.36 1.53
C SER A 254 -5.67 -3.53 0.26
N GLU A 255 -4.52 -3.15 -0.29
CA GLU A 255 -4.42 -2.48 -1.58
C GLU A 255 -4.38 -3.51 -2.71
N ASP A 256 -5.48 -3.57 -3.47
CA ASP A 256 -5.47 -4.19 -4.78
C ASP A 256 -4.63 -3.25 -5.67
N ILE A 257 -3.42 -3.67 -6.06
CA ILE A 257 -2.55 -2.92 -7.00
C ILE A 257 -3.19 -2.96 -8.40
N THR A 258 -4.39 -2.40 -8.50
CA THR A 258 -5.20 -2.19 -9.70
C THR A 258 -5.49 -0.70 -9.92
N SER A 259 -5.07 0.16 -8.97
CA SER A 259 -5.00 1.60 -9.17
C SER A 259 -4.04 1.93 -10.32
N PRO A 260 -4.44 2.74 -11.31
CA PRO A 260 -3.71 2.91 -12.56
C PRO A 260 -2.32 3.47 -12.30
N LEU A 261 -1.30 2.74 -12.78
CA LEU A 261 0.07 3.13 -13.11
C LEU A 261 0.50 4.50 -12.56
N ARG A 262 0.63 4.63 -11.23
CA ARG A 262 1.33 5.76 -10.64
C ARG A 262 2.81 5.54 -10.94
N LEU A 263 3.44 6.50 -11.60
CA LEU A 263 4.86 6.39 -11.91
C LEU A 263 5.64 6.54 -10.59
N GLU A 264 6.09 5.42 -10.05
CA GLU A 264 6.77 5.38 -8.75
C GLU A 264 8.10 6.15 -8.77
N GLU A 265 8.79 6.13 -9.92
CA GLU A 265 10.08 6.78 -10.12
C GLU A 265 10.21 7.29 -11.56
N GLN A 266 10.67 8.54 -11.71
CA GLN A 266 11.10 9.07 -12.99
C GLN A 266 12.51 9.66 -12.91
N HIS A 267 13.39 9.20 -13.81
CA HIS A 267 14.70 9.79 -13.99
C HIS A 267 14.69 10.85 -15.09
N VAL A 268 15.10 12.08 -14.77
CA VAL A 268 15.19 13.20 -15.73
C VAL A 268 16.62 13.74 -15.77
N ASN A 269 17.21 13.74 -16.96
CA ASN A 269 18.57 14.24 -17.19
C ASN A 269 18.62 15.70 -17.63
N ASP A 270 17.50 16.26 -18.08
CA ASP A 270 17.44 17.64 -18.56
C ASP A 270 17.51 18.64 -17.41
N ALA A 271 18.02 19.83 -17.71
CA ALA A 271 18.01 20.93 -16.76
C ALA A 271 16.61 21.55 -16.68
N LEU A 272 16.06 21.57 -15.47
CA LEU A 272 14.74 22.10 -15.19
C LEU A 272 14.83 23.37 -14.33
N TYR A 273 13.75 24.14 -14.31
CA TYR A 273 13.54 25.19 -13.33
C TYR A 273 12.07 25.31 -12.96
N GLN A 274 11.79 25.83 -11.78
CA GLN A 274 10.45 26.11 -11.27
C GLN A 274 10.48 27.48 -10.60
N TYR A 275 9.37 28.21 -10.65
CA TYR A 275 9.17 29.34 -9.77
C TYR A 275 8.29 28.90 -8.63
N PHE A 276 8.73 29.16 -7.40
CA PHE A 276 7.97 28.85 -6.19
C PHE A 276 8.07 30.04 -5.24
N LEU A 277 6.92 30.57 -4.80
CA LEU A 277 6.83 31.78 -3.98
C LEU A 277 7.64 32.96 -4.55
N GLY A 278 7.62 33.12 -5.88
CA GLY A 278 8.34 34.18 -6.61
C GLY A 278 9.85 34.00 -6.73
N ALA A 279 10.43 32.95 -6.14
CA ALA A 279 11.83 32.61 -6.31
C ALA A 279 12.03 31.57 -7.42
N LYS A 280 13.05 31.77 -8.25
CA LYS A 280 13.45 30.79 -9.28
C LYS A 280 14.36 29.73 -8.65
N TYR A 281 13.95 28.47 -8.75
CA TYR A 281 14.75 27.31 -8.38
C TYR A 281 15.20 26.60 -9.64
N GLU A 282 16.51 26.33 -9.73
CA GLU A 282 17.09 25.65 -10.88
C GLU A 282 17.63 24.28 -10.47
N TYR A 283 17.32 23.30 -11.29
CA TYR A 283 17.62 21.91 -11.04
C TYR A 283 18.49 21.40 -12.21
N ASN A 284 19.80 21.17 -11.97
CA ASN A 284 20.75 20.69 -13.00
C ASN A 284 20.69 19.17 -13.24
N ALA A 285 21.17 18.67 -14.38
CA ALA A 285 21.03 17.26 -14.81
C ALA A 285 21.19 16.17 -13.71
N GLY A 286 20.40 15.10 -13.81
CA GLY A 286 20.44 13.93 -12.93
C GLY A 286 19.48 14.06 -11.74
N LYS A 287 18.24 13.60 -11.90
CA LYS A 287 17.15 13.75 -10.93
C LYS A 287 16.33 12.50 -10.81
N TYR A 288 15.96 12.15 -9.59
CA TYR A 288 14.90 11.20 -9.34
C TYR A 288 13.69 11.93 -8.79
N PHE A 289 12.57 11.80 -9.49
CA PHE A 289 11.26 12.11 -8.96
C PHE A 289 10.72 10.82 -8.36
N LEU A 290 10.54 10.82 -7.05
CA LEU A 290 10.09 9.68 -6.27
C LEU A 290 8.72 9.95 -5.72
N TRP A 291 7.84 8.96 -5.82
CA TRP A 291 6.47 9.11 -5.42
C TRP A 291 6.27 9.04 -3.88
N THR A 292 5.39 9.90 -3.33
CA THR A 292 4.95 9.94 -1.92
C THR A 292 3.46 10.29 -1.80
N LYS A 293 2.80 9.97 -0.69
CA LYS A 293 1.39 10.33 -0.44
C LYS A 293 1.13 11.83 -0.50
N GLU A 294 2.13 12.63 -0.18
CA GLU A 294 2.10 14.10 -0.22
C GLU A 294 2.40 14.69 -1.61
N GLY A 295 2.87 13.89 -2.58
CA GLY A 295 3.20 14.36 -3.93
C GLY A 295 4.41 13.65 -4.52
N TYR A 296 5.27 14.40 -5.20
CA TYR A 296 6.55 13.88 -5.66
C TYR A 296 7.68 14.55 -4.89
N MET A 297 8.62 13.72 -4.46
CA MET A 297 9.88 14.16 -3.90
C MET A 297 10.93 14.24 -5.01
N LEU A 298 11.63 15.36 -5.09
CA LEU A 298 12.81 15.50 -5.93
C LEU A 298 14.06 15.13 -5.12
N GLU A 299 14.84 14.20 -5.65
CA GLU A 299 16.15 13.83 -5.12
C GLU A 299 17.29 14.30 -6.02
N MET A 300 18.27 14.98 -5.43
CA MET A 300 19.50 15.46 -6.08
C MET A 300 20.66 15.49 -5.08
N ASP A 301 21.82 14.94 -5.44
CA ASP A 301 23.08 15.04 -4.68
C ASP A 301 22.90 14.86 -3.14
N ASP A 302 22.23 13.78 -2.73
CA ASP A 302 21.86 13.40 -1.35
C ASP A 302 20.83 14.30 -0.64
N LYS A 303 20.24 15.26 -1.35
CA LYS A 303 19.15 16.11 -0.84
C LYS A 303 17.81 15.68 -1.42
N ARG A 304 16.79 15.82 -0.58
CA ARG A 304 15.41 15.45 -0.86
C ARG A 304 14.51 16.62 -0.52
N PHE A 305 13.58 16.94 -1.42
CA PHE A 305 12.62 18.01 -1.22
C PHE A 305 11.27 17.58 -1.78
N LEU A 306 10.21 17.80 -1.01
CA LEU A 306 8.86 17.77 -1.57
C LEU A 306 8.75 18.87 -2.63
N LEU A 307 8.22 18.51 -3.79
CA LEU A 307 8.10 19.40 -4.93
C LEU A 307 6.81 20.22 -4.85
N SER A 308 6.88 21.52 -5.17
CA SER A 308 5.67 22.35 -5.31
C SER A 308 4.79 21.86 -6.47
N SER A 309 3.50 22.17 -6.45
CA SER A 309 2.55 21.89 -7.56
C SER A 309 2.85 22.72 -8.82
N ASP A 310 3.61 23.81 -8.74
CA ASP A 310 3.96 24.67 -9.88
C ASP A 310 4.63 23.90 -11.04
N PRO A 311 4.43 24.24 -12.31
CA PRO A 311 5.08 23.52 -13.41
C PRO A 311 6.61 23.61 -13.38
N LEU A 312 7.27 22.48 -13.70
CA LEU A 312 8.70 22.43 -13.98
C LEU A 312 8.94 22.72 -15.46
N TYR A 313 9.74 23.73 -15.77
CA TYR A 313 10.07 24.13 -17.13
C TYR A 313 11.44 23.59 -17.55
N TYR A 314 11.56 23.15 -18.80
CA TYR A 314 12.83 22.76 -19.41
C TYR A 314 13.57 24.03 -19.89
N LYS A 315 14.88 24.16 -19.59
CA LYS A 315 15.63 25.42 -19.80
C LYS A 315 15.76 25.88 -21.25
N ASP A 316 15.69 24.98 -22.23
CA ASP A 316 15.96 25.29 -23.64
C ASP A 316 14.90 24.72 -24.60
N GLU A 317 13.76 24.29 -24.06
CA GLU A 317 12.71 23.63 -24.82
C GLU A 317 11.34 24.17 -24.42
N GLN A 318 10.41 24.21 -25.39
CA GLN A 318 8.99 24.51 -25.14
C GLN A 318 8.30 23.31 -24.49
N LYS A 319 8.80 22.93 -23.31
CA LYS A 319 8.37 21.77 -22.55
C LYS A 319 8.20 22.10 -21.09
N ILE A 320 7.23 21.43 -20.48
CA ILE A 320 7.03 21.39 -19.04
C ILE A 320 6.85 19.96 -18.55
N LEU A 321 7.12 19.74 -17.27
CA LEU A 321 6.81 18.53 -16.52
C LEU A 321 5.88 18.91 -15.38
N LEU A 322 4.76 18.20 -15.24
CA LEU A 322 3.81 18.46 -14.15
C LEU A 322 4.23 17.73 -12.89
N PRO A 323 4.39 18.41 -11.74
CA PRO A 323 4.78 17.77 -10.48
C PRO A 323 3.65 17.02 -9.78
N CYS A 324 2.38 17.36 -10.08
CA CYS A 324 1.18 16.80 -9.49
C CYS A 324 0.12 16.53 -10.56
N ASP A 325 -1.00 15.93 -10.16
CA ASP A 325 -2.14 15.76 -11.05
C ASP A 325 -2.73 17.15 -11.36
N TYR A 326 -3.00 17.42 -12.64
CA TYR A 326 -3.69 18.64 -13.07
C TYR A 326 -5.05 18.28 -13.67
N GLU A 327 -6.04 19.13 -13.44
CA GLU A 327 -7.26 19.13 -14.22
C GLU A 327 -6.95 19.67 -15.62
N LEU A 328 -7.17 18.82 -16.62
CA LEU A 328 -7.18 19.17 -18.02
C LEU A 328 -8.57 19.66 -18.41
N VAL A 329 -8.67 20.97 -18.65
CA VAL A 329 -9.87 21.60 -19.20
C VAL A 329 -9.75 21.66 -20.72
N GLN A 330 -10.75 21.13 -21.43
CA GLN A 330 -10.86 21.30 -22.88
C GLN A 330 -12.11 22.11 -23.23
N PRO A 331 -12.01 23.45 -23.32
CA PRO A 331 -13.17 24.31 -23.45
C PRO A 331 -14.10 23.99 -24.62
N LYS A 332 -13.53 23.59 -25.76
CA LYS A 332 -14.30 23.25 -26.97
C LYS A 332 -15.16 22.00 -26.82
N PHE A 333 -14.79 21.10 -25.92
CA PHE A 333 -15.47 19.82 -25.73
C PHE A 333 -16.30 19.77 -24.45
N PHE A 334 -16.25 20.82 -23.62
CA PHE A 334 -16.88 20.82 -22.29
C PHE A 334 -16.45 19.62 -21.45
N SER A 335 -15.19 19.20 -21.60
CA SER A 335 -14.61 18.09 -20.86
C SER A 335 -13.61 18.56 -19.81
N LEU A 336 -13.67 17.85 -18.69
CA LEU A 336 -12.76 17.94 -17.56
C LEU A 336 -12.19 16.55 -17.35
N ASN A 337 -10.88 16.42 -17.39
CA ASN A 337 -10.16 15.16 -17.24
C ASN A 337 -8.96 15.36 -16.34
N LYS A 338 -8.41 14.26 -15.83
CA LYS A 338 -7.11 14.30 -15.15
C LYS A 338 -5.98 14.18 -16.16
N LEU A 339 -4.96 15.00 -16.02
CA LEU A 339 -3.63 14.76 -16.56
C LEU A 339 -2.71 14.34 -15.41
N PRO A 340 -2.20 13.10 -15.40
CA PRO A 340 -1.42 12.60 -14.26
C PRO A 340 -0.16 13.43 -13.99
N ALA A 341 0.24 13.48 -12.72
CA ALA A 341 1.55 13.92 -12.30
C ALA A 341 2.65 13.23 -13.12
N MET A 342 3.79 13.89 -13.26
CA MET A 342 4.91 13.47 -14.09
C MET A 342 4.61 13.37 -15.60
N THR A 343 3.46 13.88 -16.05
CA THR A 343 3.22 14.06 -17.49
C THR A 343 4.13 15.16 -18.04
N MET A 344 4.90 14.84 -19.08
CA MET A 344 5.63 15.83 -19.87
C MET A 344 4.69 16.41 -20.92
N LEU A 345 4.70 17.74 -21.09
CA LEU A 345 3.99 18.44 -22.13
C LEU A 345 4.96 19.21 -23.01
N GLN A 346 4.88 19.00 -24.32
CA GLN A 346 5.62 19.75 -25.32
C GLN A 346 4.65 20.61 -26.14
N TYR A 347 4.90 21.91 -26.18
CA TYR A 347 4.16 22.85 -27.01
C TYR A 347 4.88 23.08 -28.35
N CYS A 348 4.14 22.97 -29.44
CA CYS A 348 4.60 23.33 -30.78
C CYS A 348 3.43 23.98 -31.55
N ASP A 349 3.55 25.27 -31.90
CA ASP A 349 2.64 25.99 -32.80
C ASP A 349 1.13 25.79 -32.50
N GLY A 350 0.72 25.96 -31.23
CA GLY A 350 -0.69 25.84 -30.81
C GLY A 350 -1.15 24.40 -30.57
N VAL A 351 -0.23 23.44 -30.58
CA VAL A 351 -0.49 22.02 -30.28
C VAL A 351 0.31 21.62 -29.04
N VAL A 352 -0.33 20.90 -28.13
CA VAL A 352 0.29 20.34 -26.92
C VAL A 352 0.36 18.82 -27.05
N TYR A 353 1.58 18.28 -27.04
CA TYR A 353 1.85 16.85 -27.05
C TYR A 353 2.17 16.39 -25.63
N THR A 354 1.48 15.36 -25.14
CA THR A 354 1.73 14.82 -23.80
C THR A 354 2.45 13.48 -23.87
N SER A 355 3.26 13.19 -22.87
CA SER A 355 3.90 11.89 -22.67
C SER A 355 3.88 11.53 -21.18
N TYR A 356 3.30 10.38 -20.86
CA TYR A 356 3.27 9.81 -19.51
C TYR A 356 3.53 8.30 -19.61
N GLY A 357 4.67 7.83 -19.12
CA GLY A 357 5.15 6.48 -19.40
C GLY A 357 5.19 6.20 -20.91
N ASP A 358 4.54 5.13 -21.35
CA ASP A 358 4.41 4.75 -22.77
C ASP A 358 3.19 5.39 -23.47
N GLN A 359 2.38 6.17 -22.76
CA GLN A 359 1.17 6.80 -23.28
C GLN A 359 1.44 8.24 -23.72
N GLY A 360 0.73 8.69 -24.76
CA GLY A 360 0.81 10.06 -25.23
C GLY A 360 -0.43 10.50 -25.99
N HIS A 361 -0.82 11.76 -25.78
CA HIS A 361 -2.00 12.37 -26.39
C HIS A 361 -1.63 13.70 -27.05
N THR A 362 -2.56 14.27 -27.80
CA THR A 362 -2.39 15.55 -28.46
C THR A 362 -3.60 16.42 -28.23
N PHE A 363 -3.38 17.67 -27.85
CA PHE A 363 -4.41 18.62 -27.49
C PHE A 363 -4.20 19.97 -28.17
N GLN A 364 -5.27 20.75 -28.23
CA GLN A 364 -5.30 22.15 -28.61
C GLN A 364 -6.38 22.85 -27.81
N ASN A 365 -6.22 24.15 -27.51
CA ASN A 365 -7.18 24.92 -26.72
C ASN A 365 -7.42 24.23 -25.38
N ILE A 366 -6.39 24.15 -24.55
CA ILE A 366 -6.46 23.57 -23.22
C ILE A 366 -5.98 24.55 -22.17
N VAL A 367 -6.54 24.42 -20.99
CA VAL A 367 -6.05 25.07 -19.76
C VAL A 367 -5.83 23.97 -18.74
N LEU A 368 -4.75 24.07 -18.00
CA LEU A 368 -4.48 23.18 -16.87
C LEU A 368 -4.69 23.94 -15.57
N PHE A 369 -5.28 23.27 -14.59
CA PHE A 369 -5.45 23.76 -13.22
C PHE A 369 -4.93 22.71 -12.23
N ASP A 370 -4.12 23.10 -11.25
CA ASP A 370 -3.51 22.15 -10.29
C ASP A 370 -4.47 21.67 -9.20
N GLY A 371 -5.68 22.24 -9.13
CA GLY A 371 -6.67 21.97 -8.08
C GLY A 371 -6.57 22.91 -6.88
N ASP A 372 -5.60 23.80 -6.85
CA ASP A 372 -5.42 24.76 -5.76
C ASP A 372 -5.42 26.19 -6.30
N GLN A 373 -4.31 26.64 -6.85
CA GLN A 373 -4.12 28.06 -7.20
C GLN A 373 -3.44 28.27 -8.54
N THR A 374 -2.86 27.23 -9.16
CA THR A 374 -1.98 27.37 -10.31
C THR A 374 -2.69 26.98 -11.60
N TYR A 375 -2.64 27.89 -12.56
CA TYR A 375 -3.17 27.73 -13.90
C TYR A 375 -2.05 27.77 -14.93
N ILE A 376 -2.14 26.94 -15.97
CA ILE A 376 -1.21 26.93 -17.11
C ILE A 376 -1.99 27.12 -18.39
N PHE A 377 -1.58 28.12 -19.19
CA PHE A 377 -2.25 28.49 -20.43
C PHE A 377 -1.40 28.12 -21.64
N PHE A 378 -2.01 27.52 -22.67
CA PHE A 378 -1.33 27.12 -23.92
C PHE A 378 -1.76 27.96 -25.13
N ASP A 379 -2.49 29.05 -24.86
CA ASP A 379 -2.95 30.04 -25.80
C ASP A 379 -2.68 31.44 -25.22
N ASN A 380 -2.62 32.46 -26.08
CA ASN A 380 -2.51 33.85 -25.63
C ASN A 380 -3.69 34.18 -24.71
N THR A 381 -3.37 34.69 -23.52
CA THR A 381 -4.36 34.87 -22.47
C THR A 381 -4.26 36.29 -21.91
N VAL A 382 -5.40 36.95 -21.78
CA VAL A 382 -5.49 38.29 -21.16
C VAL A 382 -6.00 38.13 -19.74
N LEU A 383 -5.16 38.47 -18.78
CA LEU A 383 -5.49 38.53 -17.35
C LEU A 383 -6.03 39.92 -17.00
N ARG A 384 -7.07 39.98 -16.17
CA ARG A 384 -7.69 41.23 -15.70
C ARG A 384 -8.06 41.15 -14.24
N TRP A 385 -7.75 42.21 -13.49
CA TRP A 385 -8.25 42.46 -12.14
C TRP A 385 -8.33 43.96 -11.91
N GLY A 386 -9.46 44.45 -11.42
CA GLY A 386 -9.69 45.89 -11.27
C GLY A 386 -9.52 46.65 -12.61
N GLU A 387 -8.54 47.55 -12.66
CA GLU A 387 -8.16 48.31 -13.86
C GLU A 387 -6.91 47.75 -14.57
N GLU A 388 -6.27 46.73 -14.00
CA GLU A 388 -5.05 46.12 -14.53
C GLU A 388 -5.38 45.10 -15.63
N GLU A 389 -4.52 45.06 -16.65
CA GLU A 389 -4.60 44.10 -17.76
C GLU A 389 -3.18 43.63 -18.13
N VAL A 390 -2.98 42.31 -18.17
CA VAL A 390 -1.71 41.68 -18.55
C VAL A 390 -1.94 40.62 -19.61
N LEU A 391 -1.26 40.74 -20.75
CA LEU A 391 -1.23 39.70 -21.79
C LEU A 391 -0.09 38.72 -21.49
N ILE A 392 -0.39 37.43 -21.47
CA ILE A 392 0.59 36.36 -21.30
C ILE A 392 0.61 35.40 -22.50
N PRO A 393 1.80 34.94 -22.93
CA PRO A 393 1.94 34.00 -24.04
C PRO A 393 1.63 32.55 -23.59
N PRO A 394 1.48 31.61 -24.54
CA PRO A 394 1.45 30.18 -24.27
C PRO A 394 2.60 29.72 -23.35
N LEU A 395 2.38 28.64 -22.60
CA LEU A 395 3.26 28.10 -21.56
C LEU A 395 3.44 29.00 -20.32
N SER A 396 2.72 30.11 -20.22
CA SER A 396 2.74 30.94 -19.01
C SER A 396 1.88 30.30 -17.91
N SER A 397 2.33 30.45 -16.66
CA SER A 397 1.56 30.04 -15.48
C SER A 397 1.13 31.22 -14.62
N VAL A 398 0.00 31.08 -13.96
CA VAL A 398 -0.61 32.10 -13.10
C VAL A 398 -1.02 31.45 -11.80
N SER A 399 -0.66 32.05 -10.68
CA SER A 399 -1.12 31.67 -9.35
C SER A 399 -1.93 32.79 -8.71
N VAL A 400 -3.07 32.45 -8.10
CA VAL A 400 -3.94 33.41 -7.41
C VAL A 400 -4.15 32.93 -5.97
N GLY A 401 -3.44 33.54 -5.03
CA GLY A 401 -3.51 33.20 -3.62
C GLY A 401 -4.72 33.78 -2.91
N GLU A 402 -5.20 33.09 -1.87
CA GLU A 402 -6.30 33.55 -1.01
C GLU A 402 -6.02 34.90 -0.34
N ASP A 403 -4.74 35.24 -0.16
CA ASP A 403 -4.28 36.50 0.42
C ASP A 403 -4.29 37.67 -0.57
N GLY A 404 -4.74 37.46 -1.81
CA GLY A 404 -4.77 38.45 -2.87
C GLY A 404 -3.45 38.60 -3.62
N THR A 405 -2.49 37.70 -3.40
CA THR A 405 -1.27 37.62 -4.21
C THR A 405 -1.59 37.07 -5.60
N ILE A 406 -1.12 37.74 -6.64
CA ILE A 406 -1.17 37.23 -8.02
C ILE A 406 0.27 37.03 -8.49
N GLY A 407 0.65 35.77 -8.71
CA GLY A 407 1.90 35.38 -9.34
C GLY A 407 1.70 35.12 -10.83
N ILE A 408 2.56 35.67 -11.67
CA ILE A 408 2.52 35.45 -13.13
C ILE A 408 3.92 35.10 -13.59
N TYR A 409 4.09 33.89 -14.10
CA TYR A 409 5.27 33.55 -14.87
C TYR A 409 5.02 33.79 -16.36
N HIS A 410 5.70 34.77 -16.93
CA HIS A 410 5.59 35.14 -18.34
C HIS A 410 6.65 34.38 -19.16
N TYR A 411 6.23 33.36 -19.90
CA TYR A 411 7.14 32.39 -20.53
C TYR A 411 8.15 33.02 -21.50
N ASP A 412 7.71 33.84 -22.48
CA ASP A 412 8.60 34.40 -23.51
C ASP A 412 9.74 35.27 -22.95
N ASN A 413 9.45 36.01 -21.87
CA ASN A 413 10.42 36.91 -21.25
C ASN A 413 11.19 36.21 -20.12
N GLN A 414 10.73 35.03 -19.70
CA GLN A 414 11.24 34.28 -18.54
C GLN A 414 11.24 35.11 -17.25
N GLU A 415 10.24 35.96 -17.06
CA GLU A 415 10.10 36.83 -15.90
C GLU A 415 8.94 36.37 -15.00
N TYR A 416 9.15 36.46 -13.69
CA TYR A 416 8.10 36.26 -12.71
C TYR A 416 7.66 37.62 -12.17
N LEU A 417 6.38 37.92 -12.34
CA LEU A 417 5.74 39.13 -11.87
C LEU A 417 4.87 38.78 -10.67
N GLN A 418 4.92 39.62 -9.64
CA GLN A 418 4.09 39.46 -8.45
C GLN A 418 3.33 40.75 -8.20
N TYR A 419 2.01 40.62 -8.04
CA TYR A 419 1.10 41.70 -7.72
C TYR A 419 0.41 41.39 -6.39
N GLN A 420 0.07 42.44 -5.65
CA GLN A 420 -0.75 42.36 -4.46
C GLN A 420 -2.04 43.14 -4.71
N VAL A 421 -3.17 42.50 -4.51
CA VAL A 421 -4.48 43.15 -4.65
C VAL A 421 -4.94 43.65 -3.29
N ASP A 422 -5.27 44.94 -3.20
CA ASP A 422 -5.94 45.52 -2.04
C ASP A 422 -7.46 45.26 -2.09
N GLY A 423 -7.98 44.58 -1.07
CA GLY A 423 -9.39 44.19 -1.00
C GLY A 423 -9.76 43.07 -1.97
N TYR A 424 -11.05 42.72 -2.02
CA TYR A 424 -11.53 41.65 -2.91
C TYR A 424 -11.65 42.16 -4.35
N GLN A 425 -10.88 41.57 -5.27
CA GLN A 425 -11.04 41.75 -6.71
C GLN A 425 -10.94 40.39 -7.40
N GLU A 426 -11.85 40.14 -8.34
CA GLU A 426 -11.80 38.91 -9.13
C GLU A 426 -10.68 39.01 -10.16
N VAL A 427 -9.87 37.95 -10.25
CA VAL A 427 -8.87 37.75 -11.27
C VAL A 427 -9.47 36.91 -12.38
N LYS A 428 -9.56 37.46 -13.60
CA LYS A 428 -10.16 36.79 -14.75
C LYS A 428 -9.14 36.57 -15.85
N ALA A 429 -9.11 35.36 -16.40
CA ALA A 429 -8.36 35.02 -17.60
C ALA A 429 -9.30 34.92 -18.80
N THR A 430 -9.01 35.64 -19.88
CA THR A 430 -9.70 35.51 -21.17
C THR A 430 -8.75 34.85 -22.16
N VAL A 431 -9.06 33.62 -22.56
CA VAL A 431 -8.28 32.80 -23.50
C VAL A 431 -8.92 32.90 -24.88
N ASN A 432 -8.13 33.19 -25.93
CA ASN A 432 -8.60 33.29 -27.32
C ASN A 432 -9.84 34.21 -27.52
N ASP A 433 -9.92 35.28 -26.73
CA ASP A 433 -10.96 36.33 -26.77
C ASP A 433 -12.38 35.95 -26.32
N ASP A 434 -12.71 34.67 -26.13
CA ASP A 434 -14.09 34.24 -25.82
C ASP A 434 -14.24 33.20 -24.69
N ILE A 435 -13.15 32.56 -24.25
CA ILE A 435 -13.17 31.60 -23.14
C ILE A 435 -12.74 32.34 -21.87
N VAL A 436 -13.60 32.39 -20.85
CA VAL A 436 -13.33 33.15 -19.62
C VAL A 436 -13.27 32.24 -18.40
N PHE A 437 -12.20 32.36 -17.63
CA PHE A 437 -12.03 31.74 -16.32
C PHE A 437 -11.99 32.80 -15.23
N ASN A 438 -12.67 32.55 -14.11
CA ASN A 438 -12.49 33.28 -12.86
C ASN A 438 -11.51 32.48 -12.01
N LEU A 439 -10.27 32.95 -11.93
CA LEU A 439 -9.19 32.29 -11.20
C LEU A 439 -9.30 32.50 -9.68
N SER A 440 -10.16 33.42 -9.23
CA SER A 440 -10.41 33.66 -7.80
C SER A 440 -11.51 32.78 -7.21
N THR A 441 -12.30 32.11 -8.07
CA THR A 441 -13.40 31.24 -7.64
C THR A 441 -13.40 29.90 -8.36
N ASP A 442 -12.37 29.63 -9.16
CA ASP A 442 -12.20 28.41 -9.95
C ASP A 442 -13.42 28.09 -10.84
N ILE A 443 -13.98 29.12 -11.47
CA ILE A 443 -15.15 28.99 -12.36
C ILE A 443 -14.73 29.21 -13.80
N TRP A 444 -15.03 28.23 -14.65
CA TRP A 444 -15.03 28.39 -16.09
C TRP A 444 -16.40 28.85 -16.60
N TYR A 445 -16.46 30.04 -17.18
CA TYR A 445 -17.63 30.53 -17.90
C TYR A 445 -17.65 29.98 -19.32
N ARG A 446 -18.59 29.07 -19.58
CA ARG A 446 -18.71 28.39 -20.86
C ARG A 446 -19.36 29.29 -21.91
N SER A 447 -18.99 29.07 -23.17
CA SER A 447 -19.54 29.81 -24.32
C SER A 447 -21.05 29.59 -24.52
N ASP A 448 -21.63 28.54 -23.93
CA ASP A 448 -23.08 28.27 -23.93
C ASP A 448 -23.85 28.99 -22.80
N GLY A 449 -23.15 29.81 -22.01
CA GLY A 449 -23.72 30.59 -20.91
C GLY A 449 -23.84 29.81 -19.60
N GLN A 450 -23.35 28.57 -19.52
CA GLN A 450 -23.26 27.85 -18.26
C GLN A 450 -21.96 28.15 -17.50
N GLU A 451 -21.99 27.89 -16.21
CA GLU A 451 -20.83 27.95 -15.33
C GLU A 451 -20.40 26.53 -14.99
N GLN A 452 -19.10 26.28 -15.05
CA GLN A 452 -18.51 25.00 -14.70
C GLN A 452 -17.47 25.24 -13.60
N LEU A 453 -17.65 24.59 -12.46
CA LEU A 453 -16.67 24.57 -11.38
C LEU A 453 -15.48 23.68 -11.79
N LEU A 454 -14.27 24.17 -11.56
CA LEU A 454 -13.03 23.42 -11.65
C LEU A 454 -12.80 22.64 -10.34
N PHE A 455 -12.18 21.47 -10.44
CA PHE A 455 -12.10 20.52 -9.34
C PHE A 455 -10.86 20.75 -8.49
N SER A 456 -11.06 20.89 -7.18
CA SER A 456 -9.96 21.05 -6.22
C SER A 456 -9.16 19.77 -5.98
N GLU A 457 -9.66 18.62 -6.42
CA GLU A 457 -8.97 17.33 -6.34
C GLU A 457 -8.92 16.68 -7.74
N PRO A 458 -7.99 17.09 -8.62
CA PRO A 458 -7.86 16.53 -9.96
C PRO A 458 -7.67 15.01 -10.00
N SER A 459 -7.12 14.43 -8.93
CA SER A 459 -6.90 12.98 -8.79
C SER A 459 -8.20 12.16 -8.86
N LEU A 460 -9.36 12.77 -8.55
CA LEU A 460 -10.68 12.14 -8.63
C LEU A 460 -11.29 12.14 -10.04
N LEU A 461 -10.71 12.90 -10.98
CA LEU A 461 -11.19 12.96 -12.36
C LEU A 461 -10.72 11.74 -13.17
N PRO A 462 -11.50 11.32 -14.17
CA PRO A 462 -11.05 10.27 -15.08
C PRO A 462 -9.88 10.76 -15.95
N GLU A 463 -8.88 9.90 -16.10
CA GLU A 463 -7.77 10.13 -17.04
C GLU A 463 -8.27 10.26 -18.48
N VAL A 464 -7.53 11.04 -19.27
CA VAL A 464 -7.74 11.10 -20.72
C VAL A 464 -7.49 9.72 -21.32
N LYS A 465 -8.35 9.31 -22.26
CA LYS A 465 -8.23 8.04 -23.00
C LYS A 465 -7.74 8.23 -24.41
#